data_AF-A0A645CW67-F1
#
_entry.id   AF-A0A645CW67-F1
#
_cell.length_a   1.000
_cell.length_b   1.000
_cell.length_c   1.000
_cell.angle_alpha   90.00
_cell.angle_beta   90.00
_cell.angle_gamma   90.00
#
_symmetry.space_group_name_H-M   'P 1'
#
loop_
_entity.id
_entity.type
_entity.pdbx_description
1 polymer ?
#
loop_
_entity_poly.entity_id
_entity_poly.type
_entity_poly.pdbx_seq_one_letter_code
_entity_poly.pdbx_strand_id
1 'polypeptide(L)'
;MTKTSIFFVILLSIVAGKTPAQNCTYYFPSEVGSELSYTYCSKPGKVESSSKLVIANKTVSNGRTTIDIASEIFDAKGKSELKFNYTAWCDGDNFFIDMRSALASMNLKELGELKITTADLEFPSNMSPGQKLKDASIKLSMEGPIPMGMSTKITNRMVEGIEKITTPAGTFDCVKISYDMFSVASIIKTEGHAVEWYAPDVGLVKSETYNKKNKLLGINELTSIKR
;
A
#
# COMPACT_ATOMS: atom_id res chain seq x y z
N MET A 1 74.47 -19.83 -9.52
CA MET A 1 73.31 -20.64 -9.12
C MET A 1 73.34 -20.64 -7.60
N THR A 2 72.44 -20.03 -6.85
CA THR A 2 70.98 -20.19 -6.83
C THR A 2 70.31 -18.96 -6.20
N LYS A 3 69.23 -18.49 -6.82
CA LYS A 3 68.24 -17.55 -6.27
C LYS A 3 67.25 -18.32 -5.40
N THR A 4 66.78 -17.78 -4.27
CA THR A 4 65.38 -17.95 -3.76
C THR A 4 65.23 -17.10 -2.49
N SER A 5 64.66 -15.91 -2.57
CA SER A 5 63.21 -15.57 -2.53
C SER A 5 62.65 -15.54 -1.10
N ILE A 6 62.53 -14.30 -0.60
CA ILE A 6 61.80 -13.90 0.61
C ILE A 6 60.30 -14.19 0.37
N PHE A 7 59.73 -15.07 1.18
CA PHE A 7 58.29 -15.39 1.14
C PHE A 7 57.54 -14.38 2.02
N PHE A 8 56.95 -13.37 1.40
CA PHE A 8 56.07 -12.39 2.04
C PHE A 8 54.66 -12.99 2.10
N VAL A 9 54.27 -13.53 3.26
CA VAL A 9 52.91 -14.05 3.48
C VAL A 9 51.98 -12.86 3.76
N ILE A 10 51.21 -12.46 2.75
CA ILE A 10 50.12 -11.49 2.88
C ILE A 10 48.90 -12.24 3.43
N LEU A 11 48.57 -11.99 4.69
CA LEU A 11 47.33 -12.46 5.32
C LEU A 11 46.18 -11.59 4.80
N LEU A 12 45.44 -12.08 3.80
CA LEU A 12 44.26 -11.44 3.25
C LEU A 12 43.09 -11.62 4.23
N SER A 13 42.92 -10.70 5.18
CA SER A 13 41.75 -10.65 6.04
C SER A 13 40.51 -10.32 5.20
N ILE A 14 39.68 -11.34 4.97
CA ILE A 14 38.35 -11.21 4.38
C ILE A 14 37.51 -10.40 5.36
N VAL A 15 37.39 -9.09 5.12
CA VAL A 15 36.38 -8.27 5.78
C VAL A 15 35.04 -8.71 5.18
N ALA A 16 34.32 -9.57 5.90
CA ALA A 16 32.91 -9.81 5.64
C ALA A 16 32.17 -8.51 5.95
N GLY A 17 32.11 -7.62 4.95
CA GLY A 17 31.23 -6.47 4.99
C GLY A 17 29.82 -6.99 5.17
N LYS A 18 29.20 -6.71 6.31
CA LYS A 18 27.74 -6.77 6.43
C LYS A 18 27.22 -5.74 5.44
N THR A 19 26.82 -6.17 4.25
CA THR A 19 26.00 -5.31 3.39
C THR A 19 24.80 -4.91 4.24
N PRO A 20 24.45 -3.62 4.37
CA PRO A 20 23.21 -3.26 5.04
C PRO A 20 22.11 -4.13 4.47
N ALA A 21 21.49 -4.92 5.35
CA ALA A 21 20.19 -5.50 5.04
C ALA A 21 19.34 -4.33 4.54
N GLN A 22 18.75 -4.47 3.37
CA GLN A 22 18.01 -3.38 2.74
C GLN A 22 16.95 -2.87 3.73
N ASN A 23 17.14 -1.65 4.24
CA ASN A 23 16.26 -1.05 5.24
C ASN A 23 15.03 -0.52 4.52
N CYS A 24 14.09 -1.43 4.23
CA CYS A 24 12.81 -1.02 3.71
C CYS A 24 11.95 -0.42 4.83
N THR A 25 11.49 0.81 4.62
CA THR A 25 10.46 1.39 5.49
C THR A 25 9.13 0.84 5.04
N TYR A 26 8.51 0.01 5.88
CA TYR A 26 7.17 -0.49 5.59
C TYR A 26 6.15 0.57 5.98
N TYR A 27 5.30 0.97 5.03
CA TYR A 27 4.10 1.73 5.33
C TYR A 27 2.93 0.75 5.58
N PHE A 28 3.19 -0.23 6.43
CA PHE A 28 2.25 -1.26 6.91
C PHE A 28 2.88 -2.00 8.10
N PRO A 29 2.11 -2.53 9.07
CA PRO A 29 2.68 -3.36 10.11
C PRO A 29 3.20 -4.66 9.50
N SER A 30 4.33 -5.14 10.02
CA SER A 30 4.99 -6.35 9.51
C SER A 30 5.03 -7.51 10.52
N GLU A 31 4.43 -7.33 11.69
CA GLU A 31 4.29 -8.38 12.71
C GLU A 31 3.07 -9.26 12.38
N VAL A 32 3.30 -10.57 12.28
CA VAL A 32 2.24 -11.54 11.99
C VAL A 32 1.26 -11.58 13.15
N GLY A 33 -0.04 -11.54 12.85
CA GLY A 33 -1.11 -11.43 13.85
C GLY A 33 -1.54 -10.00 14.15
N SER A 34 -0.77 -8.98 13.73
CA SER A 34 -1.21 -7.59 13.86
C SER A 34 -2.55 -7.35 13.15
N GLU A 35 -3.42 -6.58 13.78
CA GLU A 35 -4.73 -6.22 13.28
C GLU A 35 -4.89 -4.70 13.18
N LEU A 36 -5.44 -4.22 12.06
CA LEU A 36 -5.83 -2.82 11.88
C LEU A 36 -7.32 -2.76 11.65
N SER A 37 -7.99 -1.80 12.28
CA SER A 37 -9.41 -1.53 12.04
C SER A 37 -9.60 -0.12 11.56
N TYR A 38 -10.38 0.04 10.50
CA TYR A 38 -10.68 1.32 9.89
C TYR A 38 -12.16 1.61 9.93
N THR A 39 -12.50 2.89 10.01
CA THR A 39 -13.87 3.37 9.83
C THR A 39 -13.91 4.32 8.66
N TYR A 40 -14.84 4.08 7.74
CA TYR A 40 -15.13 4.97 6.63
C TYR A 40 -16.40 5.77 6.92
N CYS A 41 -16.29 7.09 6.75
CA CYS A 41 -17.37 8.04 6.97
C CYS A 41 -17.60 8.91 5.72
N SER A 42 -18.85 9.16 5.34
CA SER A 42 -19.16 10.09 4.23
C SER A 42 -18.94 11.56 4.60
N LYS A 43 -18.94 11.84 5.90
CA LYS A 43 -18.58 13.12 6.54
C LYS A 43 -18.26 12.84 8.00
N PRO A 44 -17.56 13.73 8.73
CA PRO A 44 -17.25 13.53 10.14
C PRO A 44 -18.48 13.07 10.95
N GLY A 45 -18.35 11.94 11.64
CA GLY A 45 -19.40 11.34 12.48
C GLY A 45 -20.49 10.53 11.76
N LYS A 46 -20.50 10.45 10.43
CA LYS A 46 -21.44 9.62 9.67
C LYS A 46 -20.75 8.38 9.11
N VAL A 47 -20.69 7.33 9.93
CA VAL A 47 -20.12 6.01 9.57
C VAL A 47 -20.96 5.36 8.48
N GLU A 48 -20.31 4.89 7.42
CA GLU A 48 -20.94 4.15 6.32
C GLU A 48 -20.46 2.69 6.28
N SER A 49 -19.21 2.44 6.64
CA SER A 49 -18.63 1.10 6.69
C SER A 49 -17.41 1.05 7.62
N SER A 50 -16.95 -0.16 7.89
CA SER A 50 -15.68 -0.40 8.57
C SER A 50 -14.91 -1.51 7.86
N SER A 51 -13.61 -1.60 8.12
CA SER A 51 -12.80 -2.71 7.64
C SER A 51 -11.82 -3.18 8.68
N LYS A 52 -11.44 -4.45 8.56
CA LYS A 52 -10.41 -5.09 9.38
C LYS A 52 -9.34 -5.68 8.45
N LEU A 53 -8.09 -5.38 8.74
CA LEU A 53 -6.91 -5.97 8.11
C LEU A 53 -6.16 -6.82 9.13
N VAL A 54 -5.68 -8.00 8.72
CA VAL A 54 -4.86 -8.89 9.55
C VAL A 54 -3.61 -9.28 8.79
N ILE A 55 -2.45 -9.15 9.42
CA ILE A 55 -1.18 -9.67 8.89
C ILE A 55 -1.20 -11.18 9.05
N ALA A 56 -1.51 -11.89 7.96
CA ALA A 56 -1.68 -13.33 7.99
C ALA A 56 -0.32 -14.06 7.98
N ASN A 57 0.65 -13.54 7.24
CA ASN A 57 1.95 -14.18 7.07
C ASN A 57 3.01 -13.17 6.60
N LYS A 58 4.28 -13.47 6.87
CA LYS A 58 5.44 -12.71 6.39
C LYS A 58 6.51 -13.68 5.90
N THR A 59 6.90 -13.52 4.65
CA THR A 59 7.93 -14.36 4.02
C THR A 59 9.09 -13.49 3.55
N VAL A 60 10.33 -13.94 3.80
CA VAL A 60 11.55 -13.30 3.30
C VAL A 60 12.25 -14.27 2.37
N SER A 61 12.40 -13.90 1.09
CA SER A 61 13.07 -14.74 0.08
C SER A 61 13.81 -13.86 -0.92
N ASN A 62 15.06 -14.20 -1.21
CA ASN A 62 15.92 -13.49 -2.17
C ASN A 62 15.99 -11.96 -1.93
N GLY A 63 16.04 -11.53 -0.66
CA GLY A 63 16.04 -10.11 -0.29
C GLY A 63 14.69 -9.41 -0.38
N ARG A 64 13.67 -10.06 -0.97
CA ARG A 64 12.29 -9.56 -1.00
C ARG A 64 11.54 -10.02 0.25
N THR A 65 10.94 -9.06 0.95
CA THR A 65 9.95 -9.34 1.99
C THR A 65 8.56 -9.23 1.39
N THR A 66 7.73 -10.25 1.60
CA THR A 66 6.31 -10.27 1.22
C THR A 66 5.46 -10.42 2.48
N ILE A 67 4.40 -9.62 2.57
CA ILE A 67 3.42 -9.60 3.66
C ILE A 67 2.08 -9.99 3.08
N ASP A 68 1.48 -11.06 3.59
CA ASP A 68 0.14 -11.51 3.20
C ASP A 68 -0.89 -10.88 4.14
N ILE A 69 -1.89 -10.23 3.57
CA ILE A 69 -2.86 -9.41 4.31
C ILE A 69 -4.25 -9.94 4.03
N ALA A 70 -4.96 -10.34 5.08
CA ALA A 70 -6.37 -10.68 5.01
C ALA A 70 -7.22 -9.44 5.32
N SER A 71 -8.21 -9.16 4.49
CA SER A 71 -9.08 -8.00 4.60
C SER A 71 -10.55 -8.40 4.64
N GLU A 72 -11.31 -7.73 5.50
CA GLU A 72 -12.76 -7.89 5.63
C GLU A 72 -13.42 -6.51 5.75
N ILE A 73 -14.45 -6.26 4.94
CA ILE A 73 -15.24 -5.03 4.95
C ILE A 73 -16.62 -5.36 5.54
N PHE A 74 -17.10 -4.47 6.40
CA PHE A 74 -18.38 -4.55 7.08
C PHE A 74 -19.24 -3.34 6.73
N ASP A 75 -20.55 -3.56 6.58
CA ASP A 75 -21.52 -2.48 6.46
C ASP A 75 -21.65 -1.65 7.76
N ALA A 76 -22.43 -0.58 7.73
CA ALA A 76 -22.72 0.25 8.90
C ALA A 76 -23.37 -0.50 10.09
N LYS A 77 -23.88 -1.71 9.87
CA LYS A 77 -24.49 -2.58 10.90
C LYS A 77 -23.52 -3.65 11.42
N GLY A 78 -22.28 -3.66 10.92
CA GLY A 78 -21.26 -4.65 11.30
C GLY A 78 -21.41 -6.00 10.59
N LYS A 79 -22.23 -6.09 9.53
CA LYS A 79 -22.35 -7.32 8.73
C LYS A 79 -21.20 -7.38 7.73
N SER A 80 -20.48 -8.50 7.69
CA SER A 80 -19.46 -8.76 6.67
C SER A 80 -20.08 -8.72 5.27
N GLU A 81 -19.53 -7.89 4.39
CA GLU A 81 -19.95 -7.75 2.99
C GLU A 81 -18.93 -8.32 2.01
N LEU A 82 -17.65 -8.11 2.28
CA LEU A 82 -16.59 -8.50 1.35
C LEU A 82 -15.35 -8.97 2.11
N LYS A 83 -14.79 -10.10 1.69
CA LYS A 83 -13.47 -10.58 2.13
C LYS A 83 -12.57 -10.70 0.93
N PHE A 84 -11.33 -10.25 1.09
CA PHE A 84 -10.31 -10.37 0.07
C PHE A 84 -8.94 -10.38 0.73
N ASN A 85 -7.98 -11.01 0.08
CA ASN A 85 -6.61 -11.06 0.53
C ASN A 85 -5.73 -10.37 -0.49
N TYR A 86 -4.72 -9.65 -0.03
CA TYR A 86 -3.74 -9.05 -0.90
C TYR A 86 -2.36 -9.12 -0.27
N THR A 87 -1.34 -8.92 -1.10
CA THR A 87 0.04 -8.93 -0.67
C THR A 87 0.64 -7.55 -0.79
N ALA A 88 1.57 -7.26 0.11
CA ALA A 88 2.48 -6.14 -0.02
C ALA A 88 3.91 -6.68 -0.03
N TRP A 89 4.81 -6.00 -0.73
CA TRP A 89 6.19 -6.45 -0.80
C TRP A 89 7.17 -5.28 -0.88
N CYS A 90 8.43 -5.56 -0.60
CA CYS A 90 9.50 -4.58 -0.75
C CYS A 90 10.70 -5.17 -1.51
N ASP A 91 11.27 -4.41 -2.44
CA ASP A 91 12.54 -4.74 -3.14
C ASP A 91 13.79 -4.18 -2.46
N GLY A 92 13.62 -3.52 -1.32
CA GLY A 92 14.69 -2.92 -0.54
C GLY A 92 14.73 -1.40 -0.63
N ASP A 93 14.22 -0.82 -1.71
CA ASP A 93 14.15 0.63 -1.89
C ASP A 93 12.71 1.14 -1.79
N ASN A 94 11.75 0.37 -2.31
CA ASN A 94 10.36 0.77 -2.40
C ASN A 94 9.43 -0.30 -1.82
N PHE A 95 8.43 0.16 -1.08
CA PHE A 95 7.31 -0.65 -0.63
C PHE A 95 6.19 -0.58 -1.66
N PHE A 96 5.59 -1.73 -1.98
CA PHE A 96 4.55 -1.89 -2.97
C PHE A 96 3.36 -2.63 -2.39
N ILE A 97 2.16 -2.27 -2.85
CA ILE A 97 0.93 -3.00 -2.56
C ILE A 97 0.43 -3.65 -3.86
N ASP A 98 0.31 -4.97 -3.89
CA ASP A 98 -0.05 -5.72 -5.09
C ASP A 98 -1.57 -5.79 -5.27
N MET A 99 -2.14 -4.80 -5.96
CA MET A 99 -3.58 -4.74 -6.25
C MET A 99 -4.09 -5.94 -7.07
N ARG A 100 -3.24 -6.64 -7.82
CA ARG A 100 -3.63 -7.84 -8.59
C ARG A 100 -4.02 -8.99 -7.67
N SER A 101 -3.28 -9.17 -6.58
CA SER A 101 -3.56 -10.20 -5.58
C SER A 101 -4.93 -10.00 -4.92
N ALA A 102 -5.30 -8.74 -4.63
CA ALA A 102 -6.62 -8.37 -4.12
C ALA A 102 -7.74 -8.88 -5.05
N LEU A 103 -7.66 -8.54 -6.34
CA LEU A 103 -8.66 -8.94 -7.34
C LEU A 103 -8.71 -10.45 -7.54
N ALA A 104 -7.55 -11.12 -7.55
CA ALA A 104 -7.48 -12.57 -7.70
C ALA A 104 -8.17 -13.31 -6.54
N SER A 105 -8.10 -12.75 -5.32
CA SER A 105 -8.72 -13.36 -4.13
C SER A 105 -10.25 -13.26 -4.11
N MET A 106 -10.86 -12.33 -4.86
CA MET A 106 -12.31 -12.12 -4.90
C MET A 106 -13.05 -13.15 -5.78
N ASN A 107 -12.34 -14.16 -6.31
CA ASN A 107 -12.88 -15.24 -7.15
C ASN A 107 -13.79 -14.78 -8.31
N LEU A 108 -13.39 -13.71 -9.01
CA LEU A 108 -14.15 -13.13 -10.12
C LEU A 108 -14.22 -14.03 -11.38
N LYS A 109 -13.65 -15.24 -11.34
CA LYS A 109 -13.53 -16.15 -12.50
C LYS A 109 -14.88 -16.57 -13.07
N GLU A 110 -15.92 -16.64 -12.24
CA GLU A 110 -17.27 -16.98 -12.69
C GLU A 110 -17.90 -15.90 -13.56
N LEU A 111 -17.37 -14.67 -13.51
CA LEU A 111 -17.90 -13.53 -14.25
C LEU A 111 -17.28 -13.37 -15.65
N GLY A 112 -16.18 -14.08 -15.95
CA GLY A 112 -15.52 -14.06 -17.26
C GLY A 112 -14.00 -14.05 -17.19
N GLU A 113 -13.37 -13.94 -18.37
CA GLU A 113 -11.90 -13.83 -18.47
C GLU A 113 -11.43 -12.44 -18.03
N LEU A 114 -10.65 -12.40 -16.95
CA LEU A 114 -10.15 -11.18 -16.35
C LEU A 114 -8.77 -10.80 -16.92
N LYS A 115 -8.68 -9.64 -17.56
CA LYS A 115 -7.41 -9.02 -17.99
C LYS A 115 -7.11 -7.82 -17.10
N ILE A 116 -5.93 -7.79 -16.50
CA ILE A 116 -5.48 -6.72 -15.60
C ILE A 116 -4.18 -6.14 -16.15
N THR A 117 -4.09 -4.81 -16.19
CA THR A 117 -2.85 -4.06 -16.44
C THR A 117 -2.67 -3.05 -15.33
N THR A 118 -1.49 -3.01 -14.71
CA THR A 118 -1.19 -2.06 -13.63
C THR A 118 0.13 -1.35 -13.85
N ALA A 119 0.19 -0.10 -13.37
CA ALA A 119 1.41 0.52 -12.88
C ALA A 119 1.25 0.59 -11.36
N ASP A 120 2.10 -0.14 -10.63
CA ASP A 120 1.89 -0.40 -9.21
C ASP A 120 2.10 0.86 -8.37
N LEU A 121 1.39 0.95 -7.24
CA LEU A 121 1.53 2.03 -6.29
C LEU A 121 2.81 1.81 -5.48
N GLU A 122 3.83 2.64 -5.73
CA GLU A 122 5.11 2.59 -5.01
C GLU A 122 5.18 3.65 -3.91
N PHE A 123 5.79 3.27 -2.79
CA PHE A 123 6.14 4.11 -1.66
C PHE A 123 7.66 4.00 -1.42
N PRO A 124 8.44 5.02 -1.77
CA PRO A 124 9.86 5.05 -1.46
C PRO A 124 10.10 4.92 0.04
N SER A 125 11.11 4.13 0.44
CA SER A 125 11.43 3.93 1.86
C SER A 125 11.78 5.24 2.57
N ASN A 126 12.34 6.20 1.82
CA ASN A 126 12.63 7.54 2.28
C ASN A 126 11.83 8.54 1.44
N MET A 127 10.73 9.04 2.00
CA MET A 127 9.93 10.10 1.40
C MET A 127 10.26 11.44 2.06
N SER A 128 10.56 12.46 1.25
CA SER A 128 10.86 13.81 1.72
C SER A 128 9.80 14.81 1.26
N PRO A 129 9.47 15.84 2.05
CA PRO A 129 8.58 16.91 1.61
C PRO A 129 8.99 17.53 0.25
N GLY A 130 8.02 17.76 -0.62
CA GLY A 130 8.21 18.24 -2.00
C GLY A 130 8.58 17.17 -3.02
N GLN A 131 8.76 15.91 -2.60
CA GLN A 131 9.07 14.81 -3.50
C GLN A 131 7.86 14.42 -4.35
N LYS A 132 8.03 14.37 -5.67
CA LYS A 132 7.08 13.75 -6.59
C LYS A 132 7.23 12.23 -6.54
N LEU A 133 6.11 11.52 -6.46
CA LEU A 133 6.07 10.06 -6.53
C LEU A 133 5.59 9.63 -7.91
N LYS A 134 5.95 8.41 -8.34
CA LYS A 134 5.49 7.91 -9.64
C LYS A 134 3.98 7.70 -9.65
N ASP A 135 3.38 8.09 -10.76
CA ASP A 135 1.98 7.82 -11.06
C ASP A 135 1.70 6.31 -11.04
N ALA A 136 0.46 5.97 -10.67
CA ALA A 136 -0.01 4.60 -10.63
C ALA A 136 -1.27 4.46 -11.49
N SER A 137 -1.55 3.24 -11.94
CA SER A 137 -2.78 2.97 -12.67
C SER A 137 -3.20 1.53 -12.52
N ILE A 138 -4.51 1.29 -12.63
CA ILE A 138 -5.08 -0.03 -12.77
C ILE A 138 -6.11 0.01 -13.87
N LYS A 139 -6.02 -0.95 -14.79
CA LYS A 139 -7.01 -1.20 -15.81
C LYS A 139 -7.44 -2.65 -15.71
N LEU A 140 -8.73 -2.84 -15.54
CA LEU A 140 -9.42 -4.11 -15.48
C LEU A 140 -10.36 -4.17 -16.68
N SER A 141 -10.30 -5.26 -17.43
CA SER A 141 -11.29 -5.59 -18.44
C SER A 141 -11.69 -7.05 -18.26
N MET A 142 -12.98 -7.30 -18.29
CA MET A 142 -13.53 -8.64 -18.19
C MET A 142 -14.39 -8.94 -19.41
N GLU A 143 -14.04 -10.02 -20.09
CA GLU A 143 -14.75 -10.51 -21.27
C GLU A 143 -15.79 -11.55 -20.82
N GLY A 144 -17.05 -11.35 -21.20
CA GLY A 144 -18.18 -12.17 -20.78
C GLY A 144 -19.49 -11.69 -21.42
N PRO A 145 -20.65 -12.27 -21.04
CA PRO A 145 -21.97 -11.89 -21.57
C PRO A 145 -22.29 -10.40 -21.37
N ILE A 146 -21.77 -9.81 -20.29
CA ILE A 146 -21.81 -8.37 -20.02
C ILE A 146 -20.35 -7.92 -19.88
N PRO A 147 -19.75 -7.32 -20.93
CA PRO A 147 -18.40 -6.79 -20.86
C PRO A 147 -18.31 -5.72 -19.76
N MET A 148 -17.33 -5.86 -18.87
CA MET A 148 -17.08 -4.87 -17.81
C MET A 148 -15.67 -4.32 -17.95
N GLY A 149 -15.56 -3.00 -17.82
CA GLY A 149 -14.29 -2.28 -17.89
C GLY A 149 -14.18 -1.27 -16.77
N MET A 150 -13.07 -1.30 -16.04
CA MET A 150 -12.72 -0.30 -15.06
C MET A 150 -11.29 0.17 -15.30
N SER A 151 -11.06 1.47 -15.25
CA SER A 151 -9.70 2.02 -15.24
C SER A 151 -9.61 3.14 -14.24
N THR A 152 -8.57 3.12 -13.41
CA THR A 152 -8.23 4.20 -12.49
C THR A 152 -6.80 4.64 -12.77
N LYS A 153 -6.59 5.96 -12.84
CA LYS A 153 -5.28 6.59 -12.88
C LYS A 153 -5.12 7.43 -11.61
N ILE A 154 -3.94 7.32 -11.02
CA ILE A 154 -3.49 8.11 -9.87
C ILE A 154 -2.30 8.92 -10.36
N THR A 155 -2.45 10.23 -10.42
CA THR A 155 -1.45 11.13 -11.02
C THR A 155 -1.11 12.26 -10.07
N ASN A 156 -0.01 12.97 -10.35
CA ASN A 156 0.43 14.13 -9.58
C ASN A 156 0.65 13.79 -8.09
N ARG A 157 1.13 12.58 -7.81
CA ARG A 157 1.42 12.14 -6.44
C ARG A 157 2.56 12.96 -5.87
N MET A 158 2.35 13.55 -4.69
CA MET A 158 3.31 14.44 -4.06
C MET A 158 3.35 14.23 -2.55
N VAL A 159 4.57 14.16 -2.01
CA VAL A 159 4.80 14.22 -0.57
C VAL A 159 4.70 15.67 -0.13
N GLU A 160 3.58 16.03 0.49
CA GLU A 160 3.29 17.40 0.90
C GLU A 160 4.07 17.80 2.15
N GLY A 161 4.34 16.85 3.04
CA GLY A 161 4.98 17.14 4.31
C GLY A 161 4.97 15.96 5.27
N ILE A 162 5.47 16.22 6.48
CA ILE A 162 5.37 15.32 7.63
C ILE A 162 4.58 16.06 8.70
N GLU A 163 3.49 15.47 9.19
CA GLU A 163 2.65 16.07 10.22
C GLU A 163 2.08 15.02 11.18
N LYS A 164 1.76 15.44 12.40
CA LYS A 164 1.14 14.56 13.40
C LYS A 164 -0.36 14.43 13.13
N ILE A 165 -0.84 13.21 13.00
CA ILE A 165 -2.26 12.90 12.84
C ILE A 165 -2.75 12.12 14.05
N THR A 166 -3.87 12.56 14.62
CA THR A 166 -4.54 11.89 15.73
C THR A 166 -5.83 11.24 15.24
N THR A 167 -5.99 9.97 15.57
CA THR A 167 -7.20 9.17 15.32
C THR A 167 -7.54 8.41 16.62
N PRO A 168 -8.66 7.66 16.67
CA PRO A 168 -8.95 6.82 17.83
C PRO A 168 -7.87 5.77 18.14
N ALA A 169 -7.06 5.39 17.15
CA ALA A 169 -5.94 4.46 17.33
C ALA A 169 -4.69 5.09 17.97
N GLY A 170 -4.63 6.42 18.09
CA GLY A 170 -3.50 7.15 18.66
C GLY A 170 -3.05 8.35 17.83
N THR A 171 -1.86 8.85 18.14
CA THR A 171 -1.21 9.96 17.41
C THR A 171 0.06 9.45 16.74
N PHE A 172 0.21 9.75 15.45
CA PHE A 172 1.30 9.23 14.61
C PHE A 172 1.99 10.35 13.85
N ASP A 173 3.31 10.26 13.68
CA ASP A 173 4.05 11.09 12.72
C ASP A 173 3.83 10.51 11.32
N CYS A 174 3.08 11.24 10.49
CA CYS A 174 2.63 10.76 9.19
C CYS A 174 3.31 11.53 8.06
N VAL A 175 3.70 10.80 7.02
CA VAL A 175 3.95 11.38 5.70
C VAL A 175 2.61 11.68 5.04
N LYS A 176 2.40 12.94 4.67
CA LYS A 176 1.21 13.41 3.95
C LYS A 176 1.46 13.30 2.45
N ILE A 177 0.59 12.59 1.76
CA ILE A 177 0.65 12.40 0.31
C ILE A 177 -0.64 12.91 -0.31
N SER A 178 -0.53 13.75 -1.33
CA SER A 178 -1.66 14.20 -2.15
C SER A 178 -1.58 13.59 -3.54
N TYR A 179 -2.72 13.42 -4.21
CA TYR A 179 -2.78 12.98 -5.60
C TYR A 179 -4.14 13.20 -6.24
N ASP A 180 -4.14 13.24 -7.57
CA ASP A 180 -5.37 13.28 -8.37
C ASP A 180 -5.78 11.87 -8.78
N MET A 181 -7.09 11.63 -8.81
CA MET A 181 -7.68 10.36 -9.23
C MET A 181 -8.64 10.57 -10.38
N PHE A 182 -8.48 9.76 -11.42
CA PHE A 182 -9.42 9.68 -12.53
C PHE A 182 -9.83 8.24 -12.77
N SER A 183 -11.12 7.95 -12.58
CA SER A 183 -11.67 6.61 -12.73
C SER A 183 -12.78 6.57 -13.78
N VAL A 184 -12.78 5.51 -14.55
CA VAL A 184 -13.82 5.18 -15.54
C VAL A 184 -14.29 3.77 -15.22
N ALA A 185 -15.56 3.61 -14.88
CA ALA A 185 -16.21 2.32 -14.68
C ALA A 185 -17.40 2.25 -15.65
N SER A 186 -17.26 1.46 -16.71
CA SER A 186 -18.20 1.41 -17.83
C SER A 186 -18.48 2.81 -18.39
N ILE A 187 -19.67 3.37 -18.20
CA ILE A 187 -20.07 4.70 -18.68
C ILE A 187 -19.84 5.81 -17.64
N ILE A 188 -19.56 5.45 -16.39
CA ILE A 188 -19.42 6.39 -15.28
C ILE A 188 -17.98 6.88 -15.23
N LYS A 189 -17.80 8.20 -15.22
CA LYS A 189 -16.50 8.86 -15.03
C LYS A 189 -16.50 9.62 -13.73
N THR A 190 -15.49 9.40 -12.91
CA THR A 190 -15.27 10.13 -11.67
C THR A 190 -13.88 10.73 -11.67
N GLU A 191 -13.80 11.94 -11.14
CA GLU A 191 -12.56 12.71 -11.02
C GLU A 191 -12.57 13.39 -9.67
N GLY A 192 -11.40 13.39 -9.03
CA GLY A 192 -11.24 13.91 -7.70
C GLY A 192 -9.79 14.01 -7.28
N HIS A 193 -9.62 14.36 -6.02
CA HIS A 193 -8.33 14.50 -5.38
C HIS A 193 -8.39 13.77 -4.05
N ALA A 194 -7.29 13.19 -3.59
CA ALA A 194 -7.20 12.58 -2.28
C ALA A 194 -5.95 13.00 -1.55
N VAL A 195 -6.07 13.01 -0.23
CA VAL A 195 -4.96 13.22 0.70
C VAL A 195 -4.91 12.02 1.63
N GLU A 196 -3.73 11.44 1.78
CA GLU A 196 -3.48 10.27 2.61
C GLU A 196 -2.33 10.53 3.57
N TRP A 197 -2.46 9.98 4.77
CA TRP A 197 -1.47 10.09 5.82
C TRP A 197 -0.98 8.70 6.19
N TYR A 198 0.29 8.43 5.91
CA TYR A 198 0.92 7.15 6.18
C TYR A 198 1.96 7.28 7.29
N ALA A 199 1.90 6.41 8.28
CA ALA A 199 2.91 6.29 9.32
C ALA A 199 3.78 5.04 9.07
N PRO A 200 5.11 5.13 9.20
CA PRO A 200 6.00 3.95 9.18
C PRO A 200 5.57 2.88 10.18
N ASP A 201 5.65 1.61 9.79
CA ASP A 201 5.27 0.41 10.56
C ASP A 201 3.81 0.39 11.08
N VAL A 202 2.96 1.26 10.54
CA VAL A 202 1.53 1.38 10.85
C VAL A 202 0.71 1.38 9.57
N GLY A 203 1.18 2.06 8.52
CA GLY A 203 0.48 2.22 7.26
C GLY A 203 -0.50 3.39 7.25
N LEU A 204 -1.62 3.22 6.56
CA LEU A 204 -2.59 4.30 6.40
C LEU A 204 -3.16 4.67 7.78
N VAL A 205 -3.03 5.93 8.18
CA VAL A 205 -3.61 6.46 9.42
C VAL A 205 -4.92 7.18 9.11
N LYS A 206 -4.94 7.95 8.03
CA LYS A 206 -6.12 8.69 7.57
C LYS A 206 -6.10 8.83 6.05
N SER A 207 -7.26 8.85 5.42
CA SER A 207 -7.42 9.41 4.07
C SER A 207 -8.66 10.28 3.97
N GLU A 208 -8.61 11.24 3.06
CA GLU A 208 -9.70 12.13 2.69
C GLU A 208 -9.82 12.16 1.18
N THR A 209 -11.04 11.94 0.66
CA THR A 209 -11.32 11.95 -0.77
C THR A 209 -12.26 13.10 -1.11
N TYR A 210 -11.93 13.84 -2.15
CA TYR A 210 -12.65 15.02 -2.62
C TYR A 210 -13.07 14.83 -4.08
N ASN A 211 -14.22 15.36 -4.46
CA ASN A 211 -14.59 15.43 -5.88
C ASN A 211 -13.87 16.58 -6.59
N LYS A 212 -14.00 16.66 -7.92
CA LYS A 212 -13.48 17.77 -8.75
C LYS A 212 -13.93 19.19 -8.35
N LYS A 213 -14.92 19.34 -7.46
CA LYS A 213 -15.38 20.63 -6.92
C LYS A 213 -14.84 20.88 -5.49
N ASN A 214 -13.81 20.13 -5.07
CA ASN A 214 -13.23 20.15 -3.72
C ASN A 214 -14.23 19.87 -2.59
N LYS A 215 -15.35 19.19 -2.88
CA LYS A 215 -16.27 18.73 -1.85
C LYS A 215 -15.78 17.40 -1.31
N LEU A 216 -15.60 17.32 0.01
CA LEU A 216 -15.30 16.07 0.72
C LEU A 216 -16.39 15.03 0.44
N LEU A 217 -15.96 13.85 0.02
CA LEU A 217 -16.79 12.68 -0.27
C LEU A 217 -16.69 11.62 0.81
N GLY A 218 -15.53 11.50 1.45
CA GLY A 218 -15.32 10.51 2.48
C GLY A 218 -14.02 10.69 3.23
N ILE A 219 -14.00 10.14 4.43
CA ILE A 219 -12.87 10.07 5.34
C ILE A 219 -12.71 8.59 5.72
N ASN A 220 -11.50 8.06 5.65
CA ASN A 220 -11.15 6.77 6.24
C ASN A 220 -10.16 6.99 7.37
N GLU A 221 -10.42 6.45 8.55
CA GLU A 221 -9.56 6.64 9.73
C GLU A 221 -9.19 5.31 10.36
N LEU A 222 -7.92 5.18 10.74
CA LEU A 222 -7.45 4.09 11.58
C LEU A 222 -8.05 4.26 12.98
N THR A 223 -8.86 3.31 13.39
CA THR A 223 -9.61 3.35 14.66
C THR A 223 -9.05 2.41 15.72
N SER A 224 -8.35 1.35 15.32
CA SER A 224 -7.64 0.46 16.22
C SER A 224 -6.44 -0.14 15.54
N ILE A 225 -5.36 -0.33 16.29
CA ILE A 225 -4.21 -1.16 15.93
C ILE A 225 -3.93 -2.12 17.09
N LYS A 226 -3.82 -3.41 16.79
CA LYS A 226 -3.35 -4.45 17.72
C LYS A 226 -2.10 -5.06 17.12
N ARG A 227 -1.07 -5.24 17.93
CA ARG A 227 0.17 -5.88 17.53
C ARG A 227 0.26 -7.24 18.18
#